data_AF-A0A8J7ZG21-F1
#
_entry.id   AF-A0A8J7ZG21-F1
#
_cell.length_a   1.000
_cell.length_b   1.000
_cell.length_c   1.000
_cell.angle_alpha   90.00
_cell.angle_beta   90.00
_cell.angle_gamma   90.00
#
_symmetry.space_group_name_H-M   'P 1'
#
loop_
_entity.id
_entity.type
_entity.pdbx_description
1 polymer ?
#
loop_
_entity_poly.entity_id
_entity_poly.type
_entity_poly.pdbx_seq_one_letter_code
_entity_poly.pdbx_strand_id
1 'polypeptide(L)'
;MKKSKKILWQIVHWIIIISFILEIIYGMVQTFFILVPEGMLPGPLLGRAADIPFELLVSRRLYAIETWIAIAGLAIYLAIVYRSQLYKALIKEKKDEKENPFE
;
A
#
# COMPACT_ATOMS: atom_id res chain seq x y z
N MET A 1 -25.61 -8.11 -23.97
CA MET A 1 -24.14 -7.93 -24.07
C MET A 1 -23.52 -6.90 -23.10
N LYS A 2 -24.25 -5.92 -22.53
CA LYS A 2 -23.69 -4.93 -21.57
C LYS A 2 -23.34 -5.48 -20.18
N LYS A 3 -24.09 -6.49 -19.69
CA LYS A 3 -23.93 -7.06 -18.34
C LYS A 3 -22.58 -7.79 -18.16
N SER A 4 -22.15 -8.53 -19.18
CA SER A 4 -20.88 -9.27 -19.18
C SER A 4 -19.65 -8.35 -19.11
N LYS A 5 -19.69 -7.20 -19.80
CA LYS A 5 -18.59 -6.21 -19.75
C LYS A 5 -18.45 -5.57 -18.36
N LYS A 6 -19.56 -5.34 -17.65
CA LYS A 6 -19.54 -4.78 -16.29
C LYS A 6 -18.91 -5.74 -15.28
N ILE A 7 -19.27 -7.03 -15.37
CA ILE A 7 -18.71 -8.08 -14.52
C ILE A 7 -17.22 -8.26 -14.80
N LEU A 8 -16.81 -8.28 -16.08
CA LEU A 8 -15.39 -8.35 -16.45
C LEU A 8 -14.58 -7.22 -15.84
N TRP A 9 -15.09 -5.98 -15.91
CA TRP A 9 -14.43 -4.82 -15.29
C TRP A 9 -14.33 -4.92 -13.77
N GLN A 10 -15.33 -5.47 -13.09
CA GLN A 10 -15.28 -5.71 -11.64
C GLN A 10 -14.23 -6.77 -11.29
N ILE A 11 -14.14 -7.84 -12.08
CA ILE A 11 -13.13 -8.89 -11.88
C ILE A 11 -11.73 -8.32 -12.07
N VAL A 12 -11.48 -7.61 -13.16
CA VAL A 12 -10.17 -6.96 -13.42
C VAL A 12 -9.80 -6.00 -12.29
N HIS A 13 -10.77 -5.21 -11.81
CA HIS A 13 -10.56 -4.31 -10.70
C HIS A 13 -10.13 -5.03 -9.42
N TRP A 14 -10.83 -6.11 -9.06
CA TRP A 14 -10.47 -6.92 -7.90
C TRP A 14 -9.13 -7.63 -8.06
N ILE A 15 -8.81 -8.14 -9.26
CA ILE A 15 -7.51 -8.77 -9.53
C ILE A 15 -6.38 -7.76 -9.28
N ILE A 16 -6.50 -6.54 -9.81
CA ILE A 16 -5.47 -5.50 -9.63
C ILE A 16 -5.29 -5.18 -8.15
N ILE A 17 -6.39 -4.98 -7.40
CA ILE A 17 -6.32 -4.68 -5.96
C ILE A 17 -5.67 -5.83 -5.20
N ILE A 18 -6.09 -7.08 -5.45
CA ILE A 18 -5.57 -8.26 -4.76
C ILE A 18 -4.08 -8.43 -5.07
N SER A 19 -3.65 -8.25 -6.32
CA SER A 19 -2.23 -8.31 -6.69
C SER A 19 -1.40 -7.29 -5.92
N PHE A 20 -1.84 -6.03 -5.83
CA PHE A 20 -1.14 -5.02 -5.03
C PHE A 20 -1.12 -5.37 -3.54
N ILE A 21 -2.23 -5.86 -2.98
CA ILE A 21 -2.28 -6.27 -1.57
C ILE A 21 -1.31 -7.41 -1.29
N LEU A 22 -1.25 -8.42 -2.18
CA LEU A 22 -0.32 -9.54 -2.05
C LEU A 22 1.14 -9.06 -2.12
N GLU A 23 1.46 -8.14 -3.03
CA GLU A 23 2.79 -7.53 -3.13
C GLU A 23 3.18 -6.79 -1.85
N ILE A 24 2.26 -6.00 -1.30
CA ILE A 24 2.46 -5.25 -0.05
C ILE A 24 2.69 -6.22 1.12
N ILE A 25 1.87 -7.27 1.24
CA ILE A 25 2.03 -8.29 2.28
C ILE A 25 3.37 -9.01 2.10
N TYR A 26 3.72 -9.41 0.88
CA TYR A 26 4.97 -10.09 0.57
C TYR A 26 6.18 -9.25 0.99
N GLY A 27 6.25 -7.99 0.55
CA GLY A 27 7.35 -7.08 0.90
C GLY A 27 7.44 -6.81 2.41
N MET A 28 6.29 -6.67 3.10
CA MET A 28 6.27 -6.56 4.56
C MET A 28 6.77 -7.83 5.26
N VAL A 29 6.31 -9.01 4.82
CA VAL A 29 6.75 -10.30 5.38
C VAL A 29 8.24 -10.50 5.17
N GLN A 30 8.77 -10.18 3.99
CA GLN A 30 10.20 -10.24 3.70
C GLN A 30 11.00 -9.32 4.64
N THR A 31 10.54 -8.07 4.77
CA THR A 31 11.23 -7.03 5.54
C THR A 31 11.23 -7.31 7.05
N PHE A 32 10.17 -7.89 7.60
CA PHE A 32 10.00 -8.05 9.05
C PHE A 32 10.18 -9.48 9.57
N PHE A 33 9.90 -10.51 8.76
CA PHE A 33 9.81 -11.89 9.23
C PHE A 33 10.77 -12.88 8.57
N ILE A 34 11.20 -12.64 7.34
CA ILE A 34 12.11 -13.56 6.62
C ILE A 34 13.55 -13.10 6.72
N LEU A 35 13.84 -11.83 6.43
CA LEU A 35 15.19 -11.26 6.49
C LEU A 35 15.58 -10.88 7.92
N VAL A 36 15.54 -11.88 8.81
CA VAL A 36 15.90 -11.75 10.22
C VAL A 36 17.36 -12.16 10.40
N PRO A 37 18.18 -11.35 11.09
CA PRO A 37 19.57 -11.73 11.40
C PRO A 37 19.63 -12.98 12.27
N GLU A 38 20.67 -13.80 12.10
CA GLU A 38 20.86 -15.02 12.90
C GLU A 38 20.83 -14.71 14.40
N GLY A 39 20.04 -15.47 15.15
CA GLY A 39 19.89 -15.31 16.60
C GLY A 39 18.94 -14.20 17.05
N MET A 40 18.23 -13.51 16.15
CA MET A 40 17.23 -12.50 16.50
C MET A 40 15.79 -12.93 16.24
N LEU A 41 14.87 -12.30 16.98
CA LEU A 41 13.43 -12.45 16.78
C LEU A 41 12.95 -11.64 15.56
N PRO A 42 11.91 -12.12 14.85
CA PRO A 42 11.23 -11.36 13.80
C PRO A 42 10.75 -9.99 14.28
N GLY A 43 10.91 -8.95 13.45
CA GLY A 43 10.40 -7.62 13.76
C GLY A 43 11.25 -6.43 13.29
N PRO A 44 10.88 -5.22 13.74
CA PRO A 44 11.64 -4.00 13.47
C PRO A 44 12.99 -4.04 14.20
N LEU A 45 14.04 -3.57 13.52
CA LEU A 45 15.41 -3.61 14.05
C LEU A 45 15.66 -2.57 15.16
N LEU A 46 14.79 -1.55 15.29
CA LEU A 46 14.75 -0.54 16.39
C LEU A 46 16.10 0.02 16.85
N GLY A 47 17.11 0.10 15.97
CA GLY A 47 18.45 0.62 16.27
C GLY A 47 19.61 -0.37 16.07
N ARG A 48 19.33 -1.67 15.93
CA ARG A 48 20.35 -2.71 15.69
C ARG A 48 20.80 -2.81 14.22
N ALA A 49 20.47 -1.81 13.40
CA ALA A 49 20.81 -1.80 11.99
C ALA A 49 22.33 -1.76 11.74
N ALA A 50 23.12 -1.26 12.70
CA ALA A 50 24.57 -1.19 12.60
C ALA A 50 25.26 -2.55 12.78
N ASP A 51 24.61 -3.51 13.44
CA ASP A 51 25.21 -4.80 13.85
C ASP A 51 24.91 -5.93 12.85
N ILE A 52 24.23 -5.61 11.74
CA ILE A 52 23.72 -6.58 10.77
C ILE A 52 24.62 -6.62 9.54
N PRO A 53 24.82 -7.80 8.91
CA PRO A 53 25.49 -7.89 7.63
C PRO A 53 24.90 -6.92 6.60
N PHE A 54 25.77 -6.18 5.91
CA PHE A 54 25.38 -5.17 4.94
C PHE A 54 24.43 -5.73 3.86
N GLU A 55 24.69 -6.93 3.37
CA GLU A 55 23.86 -7.59 2.34
C GLU A 55 22.41 -7.83 2.81
N LEU A 56 22.23 -8.24 4.07
CA LEU A 56 20.91 -8.46 4.65
C LEU A 56 20.16 -7.13 4.80
N LEU A 57 20.87 -6.07 5.23
CA LEU A 57 20.31 -4.74 5.37
C LEU A 57 19.87 -4.14 4.03
N VAL A 58 20.70 -4.29 2.98
CA VAL A 58 20.36 -3.85 1.62
C VAL A 58 19.14 -4.61 1.11
N SER A 59 19.10 -5.93 1.29
CA SER A 59 17.95 -6.75 0.90
C SER A 59 16.66 -6.29 1.59
N ARG A 60 16.68 -6.03 2.90
CA ARG A 60 15.51 -5.49 3.63
C ARG A 60 15.05 -4.14 3.08
N ARG A 61 15.99 -3.27 2.70
CA ARG A 61 15.66 -1.96 2.12
C ARG A 61 15.04 -2.09 0.74
N LEU A 62 15.49 -3.02 -0.09
CA LEU A 62 14.91 -3.28 -1.40
C LEU A 62 13.46 -3.75 -1.28
N TYR A 63 13.16 -4.70 -0.40
CA TYR A 63 11.77 -5.14 -0.15
C TYR A 63 10.90 -4.04 0.47
N ALA A 64 11.47 -3.18 1.33
CA ALA A 64 10.75 -2.03 1.83
C ALA A 64 10.41 -1.03 0.70
N ILE A 65 11.35 -0.76 -0.21
CA ILE A 65 11.12 0.10 -1.38
C ILE A 65 10.05 -0.52 -2.29
N GLU A 66 10.12 -1.82 -2.57
CA GLU A 66 9.10 -2.56 -3.33
C GLU A 66 7.71 -2.42 -2.69
N THR A 67 7.62 -2.57 -1.37
CA THR A 67 6.37 -2.35 -0.60
C THR A 67 5.84 -0.93 -0.79
N TRP A 68 6.70 0.10 -0.67
CA TRP A 68 6.31 1.49 -0.86
C TRP A 68 5.84 1.78 -2.29
N ILE A 69 6.51 1.21 -3.29
CA ILE A 69 6.11 1.31 -4.70
C ILE A 69 4.73 0.67 -4.90
N ALA A 70 4.50 -0.51 -4.31
CA ALA A 70 3.21 -1.20 -4.39
C ALA A 70 2.08 -0.39 -3.73
N ILE A 71 2.32 0.20 -2.54
CA ILE A 71 1.38 1.10 -1.86
C ILE A 71 1.07 2.32 -2.73
N ALA A 72 2.10 2.98 -3.28
CA ALA A 72 1.93 4.15 -4.14
C ALA A 72 1.13 3.80 -5.41
N GLY A 73 1.44 2.67 -6.04
CA GLY A 73 0.71 2.15 -7.20
C GLY A 73 -0.76 1.89 -6.90
N LEU A 74 -1.06 1.24 -5.76
CA LEU A 74 -2.43 1.01 -5.31
C LEU A 74 -3.17 2.32 -5.02
N ALA A 75 -2.52 3.27 -4.35
CA ALA A 75 -3.11 4.57 -4.03
C ALA A 75 -3.47 5.36 -5.30
N ILE A 76 -2.55 5.41 -6.29
CA ILE A 76 -2.79 6.05 -7.58
C ILE A 76 -3.92 5.35 -8.33
N TYR A 77 -3.92 4.01 -8.35
CA TYR A 77 -4.97 3.22 -8.99
C TYR A 77 -6.34 3.54 -8.41
N LEU A 78 -6.48 3.53 -7.08
CA LEU A 78 -7.72 3.87 -6.40
C LEU A 78 -8.13 5.33 -6.67
N ALA A 79 -7.19 6.27 -6.67
CA ALA A 79 -7.46 7.67 -6.98
C ALA A 79 -8.04 7.86 -8.39
N ILE A 80 -7.53 7.10 -9.38
CA ILE A 80 -8.04 7.13 -10.76
C ILE A 80 -9.44 6.50 -10.83
N VAL A 81 -9.61 5.30 -10.26
CA VAL A 81 -10.87 4.55 -10.34
C VAL A 81 -12.00 5.26 -9.60
N TYR A 82 -11.71 5.82 -8.44
CA TYR A 82 -12.70 6.47 -7.56
C TYR A 82 -12.70 7.99 -7.66
N ARG A 83 -12.04 8.57 -8.67
CA ARG A 83 -11.90 10.02 -8.87
C ARG A 83 -13.20 10.81 -8.68
N SER A 84 -14.31 10.33 -9.25
CA SER A 84 -15.60 11.02 -9.20
C SER A 84 -16.24 11.00 -7.81
N GLN A 85 -15.99 9.96 -7.02
CA GLN A 85 -16.47 9.83 -5.64
C GLN A 85 -15.60 10.67 -4.70
N LEU A 86 -14.27 10.63 -4.89
CA LEU A 86 -13.32 11.50 -4.20
C LEU A 86 -13.63 12.98 -4.41
N TYR A 87 -13.86 13.41 -5.66
CA TYR A 87 -14.21 14.80 -5.96
C TYR A 87 -15.49 15.26 -5.23
N LYS A 88 -16.51 14.39 -5.17
CA LYS A 88 -17.74 14.69 -4.41
C LYS A 88 -17.50 14.77 -2.91
N ALA A 89 -16.69 13.89 -2.36
CA ALA A 89 -16.33 13.90 -0.94
C ALA A 89 -15.59 15.19 -0.57
N LEU A 90 -14.62 15.62 -1.39
CA LEU A 90 -13.86 16.86 -1.18
C LEU A 90 -14.73 18.11 -1.27
N ILE A 91 -15.70 18.16 -2.20
CA ILE A 91 -16.65 19.28 -2.27
C ILE A 91 -17.53 19.33 -1.01
N LYS A 92 -17.97 18.17 -0.53
CA LYS A 92 -18.80 18.07 0.67
C LYS A 92 -18.03 18.58 1.89
N GLU A 93 -16.82 18.08 2.10
CA GLU A 93 -15.94 18.48 3.21
C GLU A 93 -15.69 20.00 3.20
N LYS A 94 -15.42 20.58 2.02
CA LYS A 94 -15.24 22.03 1.86
C LYS A 94 -16.51 22.86 2.08
N LYS A 95 -17.69 22.25 1.90
CA LYS A 95 -18.98 22.89 2.22
C LYS A 95 -19.22 22.88 3.73
N ASP A 96 -18.94 21.75 4.37
CA ASP A 96 -19.09 21.56 5.80
C ASP A 96 -18.11 22.49 6.58
N GLU A 97 -16.87 22.63 6.14
CA GLU A 97 -15.87 23.59 6.68
C GLU A 97 -16.35 25.06 6.57
N LYS A 98 -17.08 25.40 5.50
CA LYS A 98 -17.65 26.75 5.33
C LYS A 98 -18.89 26.99 6.19
N GLU A 99 -19.67 25.95 6.48
CA GLU A 99 -20.88 26.04 7.30
C GLU A 99 -20.55 26.03 8.80
N ASN A 100 -19.47 25.34 9.23
CA ASN A 100 -18.96 25.34 10.61
C ASN A 100 -17.43 25.57 10.66
N PRO A 101 -16.96 26.82 10.51
CA PRO A 101 -15.52 27.12 10.48
C PRO A 101 -14.83 27.08 11.87
N PHE A 102 -15.56 26.76 12.95
CA PHE A 102 -15.07 26.79 14.34
C PHE A 102 -15.40 25.52 15.15
N GLU A 103 -15.76 24.42 14.49
CA GLU A 103 -15.73 23.08 15.11
C GLU A 103 -14.32 22.48 15.09
#